data_AF-G8M0M2-F1
#
_entry.id   AF-G8M0M2-F1
#
_cell.length_a   1.000
_cell.length_b   1.000
_cell.length_c   1.000
_cell.angle_alpha   90.00
_cell.angle_beta   90.00
_cell.angle_gamma   90.00
#
_symmetry.space_group_name_H-M   'P 1'
#
loop_
_entity.id
_entity.type
_entity.pdbx_description
1 polymer ?
#
loop_
_entity_poly.entity_id
_entity_poly.type
_entity_poly.pdbx_seq_one_letter_code
_entity_poly.pdbx_strand_id
1 'polypeptide(L)'
;MKNTWRYLLIQTILIILWNQVIVSPFRAVSLIFHKFGHALSAVIFGHGLTVFKTVFGNSRDIIFSGDSWIASFIMANGGYISSILFCLLVFFLKKTKVRKFLLGSTAIIYIVFCIAFASSVETTISALIFSLIVILVLMIQTDGINDLMLDIIGISMAAYVIYDAFVDTILLNLNNRFSIVRSWSANPPGDMVRLAELTGFPVIVWGIIWFAIAVVSVNILLIKVVSKR
;
A
#
# COMPACT_ATOMS: atom_id res chain seq x y z
N MET A 1 0.31 -25.78 1.20
CA MET A 1 -0.18 -25.39 2.55
C MET A 1 0.90 -24.82 3.48
N LYS A 2 2.13 -25.37 3.55
CA LYS A 2 3.18 -24.91 4.51
C LYS A 2 3.53 -23.41 4.43
N ASN A 3 3.50 -22.77 3.26
CA ASN A 3 3.87 -21.35 3.15
C ASN A 3 2.68 -20.38 3.34
N THR A 4 1.44 -20.85 3.23
CA THR A 4 0.25 -19.99 3.35
C THR A 4 0.17 -19.33 4.72
N TRP A 5 0.55 -20.06 5.77
CA TRP A 5 0.49 -19.56 7.15
C TRP A 5 1.52 -18.46 7.39
N ARG A 6 2.69 -18.53 6.73
CA ARG A 6 3.70 -17.48 6.80
C ARG A 6 3.13 -16.14 6.30
N TYR A 7 2.43 -16.15 5.18
CA TYR A 7 1.84 -14.94 4.62
C TYR A 7 0.72 -14.37 5.48
N LEU A 8 -0.16 -15.22 6.00
CA LEU A 8 -1.20 -14.80 6.94
C LEU A 8 -0.60 -14.23 8.23
N LEU A 9 0.49 -14.82 8.73
CA LEU A 9 1.22 -14.32 9.89
C LEU A 9 1.82 -12.93 9.60
N ILE A 10 2.54 -12.78 8.48
CA ILE A 10 3.10 -11.49 8.05
C ILE A 10 1.99 -10.43 7.93
N GLN A 11 0.90 -10.77 7.25
CA GLN A 11 -0.26 -9.90 7.07
C GLN A 11 -0.86 -9.44 8.41
N THR A 12 -1.06 -10.38 9.34
CA THR A 12 -1.64 -10.12 10.66
C THR A 12 -0.71 -9.24 11.48
N ILE A 13 0.59 -9.55 11.51
CA ILE A 13 1.60 -8.77 12.22
C ILE A 13 1.65 -7.34 11.68
N LEU A 14 1.65 -7.17 10.35
CA LEU A 14 1.68 -5.84 9.73
C LEU A 14 0.43 -5.02 10.07
N ILE A 15 -0.76 -5.61 10.07
CA ILE A 15 -2.00 -4.92 10.45
C ILE A 15 -1.96 -4.51 11.93
N ILE A 16 -1.58 -5.41 12.83
CA ILE A 16 -1.54 -5.13 14.28
C ILE A 16 -0.51 -4.05 14.61
N LEU A 17 0.67 -4.13 13.98
CA LEU A 17 1.78 -3.21 14.23
C LEU A 17 1.79 -2.00 13.27
N TRP A 18 0.73 -1.77 12.50
CA TRP A 18 0.70 -0.78 11.41
C TRP A 18 1.03 0.65 11.86
N ASN A 19 0.61 1.01 13.08
CA ASN A 19 0.84 2.33 13.67
C ASN A 19 2.15 2.41 14.47
N GLN A 20 2.92 1.32 14.53
CA GLN A 20 4.16 1.25 15.30
C GLN A 20 5.35 1.66 14.44
N VAL A 21 6.34 2.29 15.08
CA VAL A 21 7.57 2.78 14.42
C VAL A 21 8.30 1.66 13.66
N ILE A 22 8.24 0.42 14.16
CA ILE A 22 8.92 -0.73 13.55
C ILE A 22 8.39 -1.09 12.14
N VAL A 23 7.10 -0.86 11.88
CA VAL A 23 6.48 -1.12 10.55
C VAL A 23 6.57 0.11 9.64
N SER A 24 6.90 1.28 10.20
CA SER A 24 6.91 2.55 9.47
C SER A 24 7.70 2.52 8.15
N PRO A 25 8.87 1.86 8.01
CA PRO A 25 9.58 1.85 6.73
C PRO A 25 8.82 1.07 5.65
N PHE A 26 8.19 -0.05 6.02
CA PHE A 26 7.37 -0.86 5.11
C PHE A 26 6.06 -0.17 4.75
N ARG A 27 5.43 0.49 5.74
CA ARG A 27 4.24 1.31 5.52
C ARG A 27 4.53 2.45 4.54
N ALA A 28 5.68 3.10 4.65
CA ALA A 28 6.06 4.19 3.77
C ALA A 28 6.31 3.71 2.33
N VAL A 29 6.91 2.53 2.15
CA VAL A 29 7.02 1.89 0.82
C VAL A 29 5.64 1.59 0.24
N SER A 30 4.73 1.00 1.02
CA SER A 30 3.35 0.75 0.59
C SER A 30 2.64 2.02 0.16
N LEU A 31 2.80 3.11 0.92
CA LEU A 31 2.20 4.41 0.64
C LEU A 31 2.72 5.00 -0.69
N ILE A 32 3.99 4.77 -1.04
CA ILE A 32 4.52 5.25 -2.33
C ILE A 32 3.86 4.55 -3.51
N PHE A 33 3.71 3.23 -3.44
CA PHE A 33 3.05 2.49 -4.52
C PHE A 33 1.55 2.81 -4.59
N HIS A 34 0.93 3.13 -3.46
CA HIS A 34 -0.43 3.64 -3.41
C HIS A 34 -0.53 5.02 -4.09
N LYS A 35 0.27 5.99 -3.66
CA LYS A 35 0.37 7.33 -4.27
C LYS A 35 0.71 7.29 -5.76
N PHE A 36 1.53 6.33 -6.18
CA PHE A 36 1.83 6.11 -7.60
C PHE A 36 0.57 5.78 -8.41
N GLY A 37 -0.37 5.03 -7.84
CA GLY A 37 -1.66 4.74 -8.47
C GLY A 37 -2.51 5.99 -8.70
N HIS A 38 -2.61 6.88 -7.72
CA HIS A 38 -3.28 8.17 -7.89
C HIS A 38 -2.58 9.04 -8.92
N ALA A 39 -1.26 9.16 -8.84
CA ALA A 39 -0.50 9.99 -9.77
C ALA A 39 -0.60 9.47 -11.21
N LEU A 40 -0.49 8.14 -11.41
CA LEU A 40 -0.58 7.53 -12.73
C LEU A 40 -1.98 7.66 -13.33
N SER A 41 -3.03 7.40 -12.55
CA SER A 41 -4.40 7.56 -13.02
C SER A 41 -4.69 9.02 -13.39
N ALA A 42 -4.23 9.99 -12.59
CA ALA A 42 -4.38 11.40 -12.91
C ALA A 42 -3.64 11.81 -14.20
N VAL A 43 -2.44 11.28 -14.44
CA VAL A 43 -1.73 11.51 -15.70
C VAL A 43 -2.50 10.94 -16.90
N ILE A 44 -3.06 9.74 -16.77
CA ILE A 44 -3.88 9.11 -17.83
C ILE A 44 -5.09 9.98 -18.19
N PHE A 45 -5.69 10.65 -17.20
CA PHE A 45 -6.82 11.57 -17.41
C PHE A 45 -6.41 13.01 -17.73
N GLY A 46 -5.15 13.25 -18.10
CA GLY A 46 -4.73 14.52 -18.71
C GLY A 46 -4.22 15.57 -17.73
N HIS A 47 -4.07 15.27 -16.44
CA HIS A 47 -3.55 16.24 -15.45
C HIS A 47 -2.03 16.50 -15.56
N GLY A 48 -1.31 15.77 -16.43
CA GLY A 48 0.11 15.99 -16.72
C GLY A 48 1.08 15.54 -15.60
N LEU A 49 2.38 15.53 -15.90
CA LEU A 49 3.42 14.99 -15.00
C LEU A 49 3.63 15.83 -13.71
N THR A 50 3.12 17.06 -13.67
CA THR A 50 3.20 17.94 -12.49
C THR A 50 2.46 17.36 -11.29
N VAL A 51 1.42 16.54 -11.52
CA VAL A 51 0.67 15.79 -10.50
C VAL A 51 1.58 15.00 -9.58
N PHE A 52 2.64 14.37 -10.11
CA PHE A 52 3.56 13.60 -9.28
C PHE A 52 4.21 14.48 -8.19
N LYS A 53 4.61 15.71 -8.51
CA LYS A 53 5.13 16.64 -7.49
C LYS A 53 4.10 16.96 -6.43
N THR A 54 2.84 17.13 -6.80
CA THR A 54 1.76 17.45 -5.86
C THR A 54 1.41 16.25 -4.96
N VAL A 55 1.28 15.04 -5.51
CA VAL A 55 0.97 13.82 -4.73
C VAL A 55 2.09 13.47 -3.76
N PHE A 56 3.33 13.47 -4.26
CA PHE A 56 4.48 13.00 -3.48
C PHE A 56 5.10 14.09 -2.60
N GLY A 57 4.88 15.37 -2.93
CA GLY A 57 5.31 16.51 -2.08
C GLY A 57 4.47 16.70 -0.83
N ASN A 58 3.30 16.05 -0.75
CA ASN A 58 2.45 16.08 0.44
C ASN A 58 2.59 14.78 1.24
N SER A 59 2.65 14.90 2.57
CA SER A 59 2.72 13.73 3.46
C SER A 59 1.41 12.94 3.44
N ARG A 60 0.27 13.63 3.32
CA ARG A 60 -1.07 13.04 3.18
C ARG A 60 -1.36 12.58 1.76
N ASP A 61 -2.37 11.74 1.61
CA ASP A 61 -2.90 11.40 0.29
C ASP A 61 -3.64 12.59 -0.32
N ILE A 62 -3.40 12.82 -1.60
CA ILE A 62 -4.09 13.86 -2.37
C ILE A 62 -4.75 13.19 -3.55
N ILE A 63 -6.08 13.35 -3.58
CA ILE A 63 -6.91 12.83 -4.65
C ILE A 63 -7.31 13.99 -5.55
N PHE A 64 -7.01 13.87 -6.83
CA PHE A 64 -7.46 14.85 -7.82
C PHE A 64 -8.91 14.60 -8.18
N SER A 65 -9.63 15.69 -8.40
CA SER A 65 -10.91 15.65 -9.10
C SER A 65 -10.64 15.80 -10.58
N GLY A 66 -11.14 14.87 -11.37
CA GLY A 66 -11.04 14.90 -12.82
C GLY A 66 -12.22 15.66 -13.42
N ASP A 67 -12.05 16.09 -14.66
CA ASP A 67 -13.07 16.85 -15.40
C ASP A 67 -14.37 16.06 -15.63
N SER A 68 -14.32 14.73 -15.48
CA SER A 68 -15.48 13.86 -15.52
C SER A 68 -15.63 13.02 -14.24
N TRP A 69 -16.86 12.60 -13.97
CA TRP A 69 -17.16 11.67 -12.89
C TRP A 69 -16.35 10.37 -12.98
N ILE A 70 -16.22 9.81 -14.20
CA ILE A 70 -15.47 8.56 -14.45
C ILE A 70 -13.99 8.75 -14.12
N ALA A 71 -13.39 9.87 -14.56
CA ALA A 71 -12.00 10.18 -14.25
C ALA A 71 -11.78 10.30 -12.74
N SER A 72 -12.64 11.04 -12.04
CA SER A 72 -12.59 11.19 -10.58
C SER A 72 -12.74 9.84 -9.87
N PHE A 73 -13.66 9.00 -10.34
CA PHE A 73 -13.90 7.68 -9.77
C PHE A 73 -12.68 6.75 -9.94
N ILE A 74 -12.07 6.73 -11.13
CA ILE A 74 -10.89 5.89 -11.38
C ILE A 74 -9.70 6.41 -10.59
N MET A 75 -9.50 7.73 -10.50
CA MET A 75 -8.43 8.32 -9.71
C MET A 75 -8.57 8.01 -8.22
N ALA A 76 -9.79 8.07 -7.66
CA ALA A 76 -10.03 7.72 -6.26
C ALA A 76 -9.78 6.23 -5.96
N ASN A 77 -9.97 5.34 -6.95
CA ASN A 77 -9.61 3.92 -6.81
C ASN A 77 -8.13 3.62 -7.12
N GLY A 78 -7.42 4.56 -7.75
CA GLY A 78 -6.10 4.35 -8.34
C GLY A 78 -5.08 3.83 -7.32
N GLY A 79 -5.09 4.39 -6.11
CA GLY A 79 -4.21 3.97 -5.03
C GLY A 79 -4.42 2.51 -4.62
N TYR A 80 -5.65 2.11 -4.30
CA TYR A 80 -5.96 0.74 -3.91
C TYR A 80 -5.69 -0.28 -5.02
N ILE A 81 -6.02 0.05 -6.27
CA ILE A 81 -5.70 -0.79 -7.44
C ILE A 81 -4.19 -1.00 -7.53
N SER A 82 -3.41 0.08 -7.48
CA SER A 82 -1.96 0.04 -7.59
C SER A 82 -1.33 -0.79 -6.47
N SER A 83 -1.74 -0.59 -5.22
CA SER A 83 -1.23 -1.35 -4.07
C SER A 83 -1.41 -2.87 -4.26
N ILE A 84 -2.57 -3.32 -4.72
CA ILE A 84 -2.81 -4.75 -4.98
C ILE A 84 -1.99 -5.23 -6.18
N LEU A 85 -1.93 -4.45 -7.26
CA LEU A 85 -1.16 -4.81 -8.45
C LEU A 85 0.33 -4.96 -8.14
N PHE A 86 0.93 -4.06 -7.37
CA PHE A 86 2.34 -4.15 -6.98
C PHE A 86 2.60 -5.31 -6.02
N CYS A 87 1.67 -5.62 -5.10
CA CYS A 87 1.75 -6.85 -4.30
C CYS A 87 1.85 -8.08 -5.23
N LEU A 88 0.90 -8.24 -6.16
CA LEU A 88 0.90 -9.35 -7.12
C LEU A 88 2.17 -9.37 -7.98
N LEU A 89 2.64 -8.19 -8.41
CA LEU A 89 3.84 -8.05 -9.23
C LEU A 89 5.10 -8.53 -8.49
N VAL A 90 5.29 -8.14 -7.23
CA VAL A 90 6.43 -8.61 -6.43
C VAL A 90 6.43 -10.14 -6.34
N PHE A 91 5.27 -10.73 -6.05
CA PHE A 91 5.14 -12.18 -5.96
C PHE A 91 5.31 -12.91 -7.29
N PHE A 92 4.89 -12.30 -8.39
CA PHE A 92 5.11 -12.84 -9.73
C PHE A 92 6.60 -12.79 -10.11
N LEU A 93 7.24 -11.62 -9.96
CA LEU A 93 8.65 -11.42 -10.30
C LEU A 93 9.59 -12.24 -9.41
N LYS A 94 9.21 -12.50 -8.16
CA LYS A 94 9.95 -13.36 -7.23
C LYS A 94 10.14 -14.79 -7.75
N LYS A 95 9.34 -15.25 -8.73
CA LYS A 95 9.50 -16.56 -9.38
C LYS A 95 10.49 -16.56 -10.54
N THR A 96 10.96 -15.40 -10.96
CA THR A 96 11.81 -15.25 -12.13
C THR A 96 13.27 -15.01 -11.72
N LYS A 97 14.17 -14.98 -12.70
CA LYS A 97 15.58 -14.59 -12.49
C LYS A 97 15.74 -13.14 -12.01
N VAL A 98 14.71 -12.30 -12.17
CA VAL A 98 14.71 -10.90 -11.72
C VAL A 98 14.61 -10.77 -10.20
N ARG A 99 14.19 -11.83 -9.49
CA ARG A 99 14.11 -11.90 -8.02
C ARG A 99 15.29 -11.23 -7.31
N LYS A 100 16.52 -11.51 -7.75
CA LYS A 100 17.76 -11.02 -7.12
C LYS A 100 17.91 -9.49 -7.14
N PHE A 101 17.20 -8.81 -8.04
CA PHE A 101 17.23 -7.36 -8.16
C PHE A 101 16.08 -6.68 -7.41
N LEU A 102 14.98 -7.39 -7.15
CA LEU A 102 13.74 -6.79 -6.62
C LEU A 102 13.98 -5.97 -5.37
N LEU A 103 14.72 -6.51 -4.39
CA LEU A 103 14.90 -5.85 -3.11
C LEU A 103 15.68 -4.54 -3.24
N GLY A 104 16.81 -4.58 -3.95
CA GLY A 104 17.63 -3.39 -4.23
C GLY A 104 16.88 -2.37 -5.09
N SER A 105 16.16 -2.83 -6.12
CA SER A 105 15.33 -1.96 -6.96
C SER A 105 14.23 -1.26 -6.17
N THR A 106 13.55 -1.93 -5.23
CA THR A 106 12.55 -1.29 -4.37
C THR A 106 13.18 -0.19 -3.50
N ALA A 107 14.36 -0.42 -2.92
CA ALA A 107 15.06 0.62 -2.15
C ALA A 107 15.49 1.81 -3.02
N ILE A 108 16.05 1.54 -4.20
CA ILE A 108 16.44 2.60 -5.16
C ILE A 108 15.23 3.41 -5.58
N ILE A 109 14.12 2.75 -5.94
CA ILE A 109 12.87 3.43 -6.29
C ILE A 109 12.44 4.33 -5.13
N TYR A 110 12.43 3.83 -3.89
CA TYR A 110 12.04 4.65 -2.74
C TYR A 110 12.94 5.89 -2.58
N ILE A 111 14.27 5.73 -2.61
CA ILE A 111 15.19 6.87 -2.53
C ILE A 111 14.95 7.87 -3.66
N VAL A 112 14.82 7.39 -4.91
CA VAL A 112 14.60 8.25 -6.07
C VAL A 112 13.31 9.05 -5.93
N PHE A 113 12.21 8.43 -5.48
CA PHE A 113 10.95 9.14 -5.24
C PHE A 113 11.10 10.20 -4.13
N CYS A 114 11.79 9.85 -3.05
CA CYS A 114 12.07 10.77 -1.95
C CYS A 114 12.83 12.02 -2.42
N ILE A 115 13.89 11.84 -3.20
CA ILE A 115 14.72 12.95 -3.71
C ILE A 115 13.99 13.75 -4.79
N ALA A 116 13.39 13.08 -5.77
CA ALA A 116 12.82 13.72 -6.97
C ALA A 116 11.59 14.59 -6.66
N PHE A 117 10.83 14.24 -5.62
CA PHE A 117 9.57 14.91 -5.27
C PHE A 117 9.64 15.74 -3.98
N ALA A 118 10.86 16.06 -3.51
CA ALA A 118 11.10 16.90 -2.33
C ALA A 118 10.26 16.46 -1.11
N SER A 119 10.34 15.17 -0.79
CA SER A 119 9.50 14.59 0.25
C SER A 119 9.81 15.17 1.63
N SER A 120 8.82 15.09 2.54
CA SER A 120 8.97 15.52 3.94
C SER A 120 10.17 14.87 4.64
N VAL A 121 10.70 15.52 5.69
CA VAL A 121 11.80 14.98 6.52
C VAL A 121 11.48 13.56 7.02
N GLU A 122 10.25 13.30 7.42
CA GLU A 122 9.79 11.98 7.87
C GLU A 122 9.90 10.92 6.76
N THR A 123 9.50 11.26 5.54
CA THR A 123 9.60 10.38 4.37
C THR A 123 11.06 10.08 4.04
N THR A 124 11.94 11.09 4.13
CA THR A 124 13.37 10.95 3.90
C THR A 124 14.03 10.06 4.94
N ILE A 125 13.74 10.24 6.23
CA ILE A 125 14.23 9.37 7.30
C ILE A 125 13.76 7.93 7.08
N SER A 126 12.48 7.75 6.74
CA SER A 126 11.92 6.42 6.47
C SER A 126 12.59 5.74 5.27
N ALA A 127 12.91 6.49 4.21
CA ALA A 127 13.62 5.99 3.03
C ALA A 127 15.05 5.56 3.36
N LEU A 128 15.77 6.35 4.17
CA LEU A 128 17.12 6.02 4.61
C LEU A 128 17.13 4.76 5.49
N ILE A 129 16.22 4.67 6.47
CA ILE A 129 16.09 3.49 7.33
C ILE A 129 15.74 2.25 6.50
N PHE A 130 14.75 2.34 5.60
CA PHE A 130 14.38 1.24 4.73
C PHE A 130 15.57 0.77 3.88
N SER A 131 16.31 1.71 3.30
CA SER A 131 17.47 1.40 2.45
C SER A 131 18.62 0.78 3.24
N LEU A 132 18.86 1.24 4.47
CA LEU A 132 19.81 0.60 5.38
C LEU A 132 19.41 -0.84 5.70
N ILE A 133 18.14 -1.10 6.00
CA ILE A 133 17.62 -2.46 6.23
C ILE A 133 17.86 -3.33 4.99
N VAL A 134 17.56 -2.81 3.80
CA VAL A 134 17.79 -3.53 2.54
C VAL A 134 19.27 -3.85 2.33
N ILE A 135 20.17 -2.89 2.54
CA ILE A 135 21.62 -3.11 2.42
C ILE A 135 22.06 -4.21 3.39
N LEU A 136 21.65 -4.14 4.66
CA LEU A 136 21.98 -5.15 5.67
C LEU A 136 21.47 -6.55 5.25
N VAL A 137 20.23 -6.64 4.78
CA VAL A 137 19.66 -7.91 4.28
C VAL A 137 20.47 -8.47 3.09
N LEU A 138 20.83 -7.62 2.14
CA LEU A 138 21.65 -8.02 0.98
C LEU A 138 23.07 -8.44 1.39
N MET A 139 23.65 -7.81 2.42
CA MET A 139 24.96 -8.17 2.97
C MET A 139 24.96 -9.54 3.66
N ILE A 140 23.84 -10.00 4.21
CA ILE A 140 23.74 -11.35 4.81
C ILE A 140 23.82 -12.45 3.73
N GLN A 141 23.52 -12.13 2.46
CA GLN A 141 23.64 -13.04 1.31
C GLN A 141 22.90 -14.38 1.46
N THR A 142 21.82 -14.42 2.26
CA THR A 142 20.98 -15.62 2.42
C THR A 142 19.68 -15.48 1.64
N ASP A 143 19.44 -16.43 0.74
CA ASP A 143 18.22 -16.46 -0.08
C ASP A 143 16.95 -16.51 0.78
N GLY A 144 16.99 -17.15 1.95
CA GLY A 144 15.87 -17.22 2.87
C GLY A 144 15.45 -15.86 3.44
N ILE A 145 16.42 -15.02 3.83
CA ILE A 145 16.15 -13.68 4.39
C ILE A 145 15.72 -12.73 3.26
N ASN A 146 16.37 -12.81 2.09
CA ASN A 146 15.94 -12.06 0.91
C ASN A 146 14.49 -12.40 0.52
N ASP A 147 14.15 -13.68 0.49
CA ASP A 147 12.78 -14.13 0.20
C ASP A 147 11.79 -13.64 1.28
N LEU A 148 12.16 -13.69 2.56
CA LEU A 148 11.31 -13.18 3.65
C LEU A 148 11.08 -11.67 3.52
N MET A 149 12.12 -10.89 3.24
CA MET A 149 12.01 -9.44 3.07
C MET A 149 11.10 -9.08 1.90
N LEU A 150 11.21 -9.79 0.78
CA LEU A 150 10.30 -9.63 -0.37
C LEU A 150 8.86 -10.03 -0.02
N ASP A 151 8.66 -11.04 0.82
CA ASP A 151 7.32 -11.42 1.30
C ASP A 151 6.73 -10.30 2.17
N ILE A 152 7.52 -9.69 3.07
CA ILE A 152 7.09 -8.58 3.91
C ILE A 152 6.71 -7.36 3.05
N ILE A 153 7.56 -6.98 2.09
CA ILE A 153 7.31 -5.85 1.17
C ILE A 153 6.07 -6.09 0.31
N GLY A 154 5.93 -7.28 -0.28
CA GLY A 154 4.76 -7.58 -1.11
C GLY A 154 3.47 -7.57 -0.30
N ILE A 155 3.47 -8.24 0.86
CA ILE A 155 2.28 -8.30 1.73
C ILE A 155 1.97 -6.94 2.36
N SER A 156 2.96 -6.08 2.65
CA SER A 156 2.69 -4.75 3.20
C SER A 156 1.86 -3.87 2.27
N MET A 157 1.93 -4.08 0.96
CA MET A 157 1.12 -3.32 -0.01
C MET A 157 -0.35 -3.75 0.05
N ALA A 158 -0.62 -5.05 0.16
CA ALA A 158 -1.99 -5.53 0.40
C ALA A 158 -2.48 -5.17 1.82
N ALA A 159 -1.59 -5.18 2.80
CA ALA A 159 -1.88 -4.78 4.17
C ALA A 159 -2.29 -3.32 4.27
N TYR A 160 -1.72 -2.43 3.46
CA TYR A 160 -2.18 -1.05 3.36
C TYR A 160 -3.68 -0.97 3.04
N VAL A 161 -4.11 -1.64 1.96
CA VAL A 161 -5.51 -1.63 1.52
C VAL A 161 -6.43 -2.27 2.57
N ILE A 162 -6.00 -3.38 3.17
CA ILE A 162 -6.77 -4.04 4.23
C ILE A 162 -6.88 -3.14 5.46
N TYR A 163 -5.81 -2.46 5.84
CA TYR A 163 -5.80 -1.58 7.00
C TYR A 163 -6.74 -0.39 6.77
N ASP A 164 -6.64 0.30 5.63
CA ASP A 164 -7.54 1.40 5.26
C ASP A 164 -9.02 0.98 5.23
N ALA A 165 -9.31 -0.15 4.58
CA ALA A 165 -10.68 -0.62 4.36
C ALA A 165 -11.30 -1.23 5.63
N PHE A 166 -10.54 -2.03 6.38
CA PHE A 166 -11.04 -2.73 7.55
C PHE A 166 -10.88 -1.91 8.82
N VAL A 167 -9.66 -1.45 9.13
CA VAL A 167 -9.35 -0.79 10.40
C VAL A 167 -9.84 0.65 10.37
N ASP A 168 -9.38 1.44 9.40
CA ASP A 168 -9.66 2.88 9.38
C ASP A 168 -11.03 3.25 8.76
N THR A 169 -11.74 2.28 8.18
CA THR A 169 -13.09 2.52 7.63
C THR A 169 -14.16 1.72 8.37
N ILE A 170 -14.14 0.39 8.31
CA ILE A 170 -15.20 -0.45 8.89
C ILE A 170 -15.18 -0.39 10.42
N LEU A 171 -14.04 -0.73 11.04
CA LEU A 171 -13.91 -0.74 12.50
C LEU A 171 -14.04 0.68 13.06
N LEU A 172 -13.48 1.69 12.39
CA LEU A 172 -13.72 3.09 12.77
C LEU A 172 -15.21 3.46 12.75
N ASN A 173 -15.96 3.09 11.70
CA ASN A 173 -17.39 3.40 11.64
C ASN A 173 -18.18 2.72 12.76
N LEU A 174 -17.87 1.45 13.05
CA LEU A 174 -18.45 0.73 14.19
C LEU A 174 -18.07 1.40 15.52
N ASN A 175 -16.80 1.77 15.68
CA ASN A 175 -16.31 2.45 16.85
C ASN A 175 -17.02 3.79 17.08
N ASN A 176 -17.25 4.57 16.03
CA ASN A 176 -17.96 5.85 16.13
C ASN A 176 -19.44 5.67 16.54
N ARG A 177 -20.06 4.53 16.19
CA ARG A 177 -21.43 4.21 16.60
C ARG A 177 -21.52 3.70 18.04
N PHE A 178 -20.55 2.91 18.48
CA PHE A 178 -20.60 2.21 19.77
C PHE A 178 -19.65 2.77 20.84
N SER A 179 -18.81 3.75 20.49
CA SER A 179 -17.80 4.38 21.36
C SER A 179 -16.90 3.39 22.10
N ILE A 180 -16.45 2.34 21.41
CA ILE A 180 -15.69 1.21 21.99
C ILE A 180 -14.27 1.67 22.40
N VAL A 181 -13.64 2.53 21.60
CA VAL A 181 -12.26 3.03 21.71
C VAL A 181 -12.28 4.55 21.60
N ARG A 182 -11.82 5.24 22.64
CA ARG A 182 -11.92 6.71 22.76
C ARG A 182 -10.89 7.50 21.98
N SER A 183 -9.79 6.88 21.55
CA SER A 183 -8.65 7.56 20.92
C SER A 183 -8.34 7.01 19.52
N TRP A 184 -9.36 6.56 18.79
CA TRP A 184 -9.20 6.16 17.38
C TRP A 184 -9.11 7.41 16.49
N SER A 185 -8.49 7.28 15.30
CA SER A 185 -8.54 8.28 14.22
C SER A 185 -9.93 8.90 14.07
N ALA A 186 -9.99 10.22 13.84
CA ALA A 186 -11.25 10.96 13.75
C ALA A 186 -12.00 10.74 12.44
N ASN A 187 -11.30 10.44 11.34
CA ASN A 187 -11.88 10.39 10.00
C ASN A 187 -11.41 9.15 9.22
N PRO A 188 -12.27 8.58 8.34
CA PRO A 188 -11.88 7.55 7.39
C PRO A 188 -10.83 8.05 6.38
N PRO A 189 -10.16 7.14 5.66
CA PRO A 189 -9.22 7.47 4.59
C PRO A 189 -9.88 8.35 3.51
N GLY A 190 -9.10 9.29 2.97
CA GLY A 190 -9.58 10.25 1.96
C GLY A 190 -10.18 9.59 0.72
N ASP A 191 -9.61 8.46 0.28
CA ASP A 191 -10.08 7.72 -0.90
C ASP A 191 -11.52 7.22 -0.71
N MET A 192 -11.79 6.63 0.45
CA MET A 192 -13.11 6.10 0.78
C MET A 192 -14.14 7.21 0.91
N VAL A 193 -13.74 8.35 1.48
CA VAL A 193 -14.58 9.56 1.55
C VAL A 193 -14.89 10.06 0.14
N ARG A 194 -13.89 10.14 -0.74
CA ARG A 194 -14.09 10.62 -2.11
C ARG A 194 -14.99 9.69 -2.92
N LEU A 195 -14.84 8.38 -2.77
CA LEU A 195 -15.70 7.39 -3.41
C LEU A 195 -17.15 7.52 -2.92
N ALA A 196 -17.35 7.76 -1.63
CA ALA A 196 -18.67 7.99 -1.06
C ALA A 196 -19.32 9.27 -1.63
N GLU A 197 -18.57 10.38 -1.70
CA GLU A 197 -19.03 11.63 -2.31
C GLU A 197 -19.42 11.47 -3.78
N LEU A 198 -18.60 10.77 -4.56
CA LEU A 198 -18.83 10.58 -5.99
C LEU A 198 -20.04 9.69 -6.28
N THR A 199 -20.30 8.69 -5.45
CA THR A 199 -21.31 7.66 -5.72
C THR A 199 -22.60 7.81 -4.92
N GLY A 200 -22.59 8.62 -3.86
CA GLY A 200 -23.68 8.74 -2.91
C GLY A 200 -23.81 7.56 -1.94
N PHE A 201 -22.98 6.52 -2.07
CA PHE A 201 -22.97 5.39 -1.14
C PHE A 201 -22.20 5.73 0.14
N PRO A 202 -22.63 5.22 1.31
CA PRO A 202 -21.89 5.41 2.55
C PRO A 202 -20.46 4.86 2.48
N VAL A 203 -19.52 5.53 3.16
CA VAL A 203 -18.09 5.15 3.23
C VAL A 203 -17.89 3.67 3.64
N ILE A 204 -18.73 3.14 4.52
CA ILE A 204 -18.66 1.74 4.96
C ILE A 204 -18.88 0.74 3.82
N VAL A 205 -19.71 1.09 2.81
CA VAL A 205 -19.95 0.24 1.63
C VAL A 205 -18.65 0.11 0.84
N TRP A 206 -17.95 1.22 0.61
CA TRP A 206 -16.64 1.21 -0.05
C TRP A 206 -15.58 0.48 0.76
N GLY A 207 -15.58 0.63 2.09
CA GLY A 207 -14.74 -0.17 2.98
C GLY A 207 -14.98 -1.68 2.81
N ILE A 208 -16.23 -2.12 2.76
CA ILE A 208 -16.57 -3.55 2.57
C ILE A 208 -16.13 -4.02 1.18
N ILE A 209 -16.37 -3.24 0.13
CA ILE A 209 -15.97 -3.58 -1.25
C ILE A 209 -14.46 -3.77 -1.33
N TRP A 210 -13.67 -2.78 -0.88
CA TRP A 210 -12.21 -2.84 -0.96
C TRP A 210 -11.60 -3.88 -0.03
N PHE A 211 -12.20 -4.11 1.14
CA PHE A 211 -11.80 -5.21 2.01
C PHE A 211 -12.02 -6.57 1.32
N ALA A 212 -13.19 -6.77 0.70
CA ALA A 212 -13.48 -8.00 -0.04
C ALA A 212 -12.51 -8.20 -1.22
N ILE A 213 -12.25 -7.15 -2.00
CA ILE A 213 -11.28 -7.20 -3.11
C ILE A 213 -9.89 -7.57 -2.57
N ALA A 214 -9.40 -6.90 -1.54
CA ALA A 214 -8.08 -7.17 -0.98
C ALA A 214 -7.96 -8.60 -0.44
N VAL A 215 -8.95 -9.09 0.29
CA VAL A 215 -9.00 -10.48 0.80
C VAL A 215 -9.00 -11.48 -0.36
N VAL A 216 -9.81 -11.26 -1.39
CA VAL A 216 -9.85 -12.14 -2.57
C VAL A 216 -8.51 -12.13 -3.31
N SER A 217 -7.91 -10.95 -3.53
CA SER A 217 -6.61 -10.82 -4.20
C SER A 217 -5.50 -11.54 -3.44
N VAL A 218 -5.44 -11.38 -2.11
CA VAL A 218 -4.47 -12.11 -1.27
C VAL A 218 -4.74 -13.62 -1.33
N ASN A 219 -6.00 -14.06 -1.27
CA ASN A 219 -6.33 -15.49 -1.39
C ASN A 219 -5.92 -16.06 -2.76
N ILE A 220 -6.18 -15.35 -3.85
CA ILE A 220 -5.75 -15.74 -5.20
C ILE A 220 -4.22 -15.85 -5.27
N LEU A 221 -3.50 -14.91 -4.67
CA LEU A 221 -2.05 -14.96 -4.55
C LEU A 221 -1.60 -16.22 -3.78
N LEU A 222 -2.22 -16.52 -2.65
CA LEU A 222 -1.89 -17.70 -1.84
C LEU A 222 -2.18 -19.02 -2.57
N ILE A 223 -3.30 -19.11 -3.28
CA ILE A 223 -3.73 -20.33 -3.97
C ILE A 223 -2.96 -20.52 -5.29
N LYS A 224 -2.94 -19.51 -6.16
CA LYS A 224 -2.41 -19.66 -7.53
C LYS A 224 -0.93 -19.34 -7.64
N VAL A 225 -0.44 -18.39 -6.84
CA VAL A 225 0.94 -17.90 -6.96
C VAL A 225 1.85 -18.66 -5.99
N VAL A 226 1.44 -18.87 -4.74
CA VAL A 226 2.29 -19.52 -3.74
C VAL A 226 2.16 -21.05 -3.76
N SER A 227 0.97 -21.61 -3.96
CA SER A 227 0.75 -23.07 -3.86
C SER A 227 1.34 -23.91 -4.99
N LYS A 228 1.76 -23.31 -6.11
CA LYS A 228 2.42 -24.02 -7.22
C LYS A 228 3.93 -24.20 -7.04
N ARG A 229 4.45 -24.10 -5.81
CA ARG A 229 5.82 -24.49 -5.45
C ARG A 229 5.82 -25.88 -4.84
#